data_AF-A0AAG5DQ84-F1
#
_entry.id   AF-A0AAG5DQ84-F1
#
_cell.length_a   1.000
_cell.length_b   1.000
_cell.length_c   1.000
_cell.angle_alpha   90.00
_cell.angle_beta   90.00
_cell.angle_gamma   90.00
#
_symmetry.space_group_name_H-M   'P 1'
#
loop_
_entity.id
_entity.type
_entity.pdbx_description
1 polymer ?
#
loop_
_entity_poly.entity_id
_entity_poly.type
_entity_poly.pdbx_seq_one_letter_code
_entity_poly.pdbx_strand_id
1 'polypeptide(L)'
;MSYKERRREAHTQAEQKRRDAIKKGYDSLQELVPTCQQTDASGYKLSKASVLQKSIDYIGYLLQNKKKLEEERASLQKEVMALRIIQKNYENMLQHQQTSPGRTEARLSDDIKFQVFKAIMDEMFLTFEQLPMNDFAELTSGVIPWLEEHCKPHLLRDVVNRMLTNITTNYATECAQDVVANRDMNSI
;
A
#
# COMPACT_ATOMS: atom_id res chain seq x y z
N MET A 1 -33.82 -29.15 67.76
CA MET A 1 -34.23 -28.95 66.35
C MET A 1 -35.03 -30.13 65.84
N SER A 2 -36.31 -29.91 65.53
CA SER A 2 -37.19 -30.95 64.97
C SER A 2 -36.76 -31.31 63.54
N TYR A 3 -37.00 -32.55 63.08
CA TYR A 3 -36.69 -32.97 61.70
C TYR A 3 -37.35 -32.06 60.65
N LYS A 4 -38.59 -31.59 60.92
CA LYS A 4 -39.31 -30.63 60.08
C LYS A 4 -38.65 -29.24 60.02
N GLU A 5 -37.84 -28.91 61.01
CA GLU A 5 -37.14 -27.63 61.14
C GLU A 5 -35.85 -27.67 60.34
N ARG A 6 -35.03 -28.73 60.51
CA ARG A 6 -33.84 -28.97 59.69
C ARG A 6 -34.12 -29.01 58.18
N ARG A 7 -35.24 -29.63 57.77
CA ARG A 7 -35.66 -29.62 56.35
C ARG A 7 -36.01 -28.22 55.84
N ARG A 8 -36.66 -27.40 56.66
CA ARG A 8 -37.01 -26.02 56.29
C ARG A 8 -35.76 -25.16 56.15
N GLU A 9 -34.82 -25.27 57.08
CA GLU A 9 -33.54 -24.55 57.03
C GLU A 9 -32.72 -24.90 55.78
N ALA A 10 -32.58 -26.19 55.47
CA ALA A 10 -31.86 -26.63 54.29
C ALA A 10 -32.50 -26.10 53.00
N HIS A 11 -33.84 -26.10 52.92
CA HIS A 11 -34.58 -25.54 51.78
C HIS A 11 -34.34 -24.02 51.65
N THR A 12 -34.42 -23.27 52.75
CA THR A 12 -34.15 -21.82 52.76
C THR A 12 -32.72 -21.51 52.35
N GLN A 13 -31.73 -22.27 52.82
CA GLN A 13 -30.33 -22.08 52.43
C GLN A 13 -30.10 -22.35 50.93
N ALA A 14 -30.70 -23.42 50.39
CA ALA A 14 -30.61 -23.72 48.96
C ALA A 14 -31.26 -22.62 48.10
N GLU A 15 -32.41 -22.10 48.53
CA GLU A 15 -33.09 -20.98 47.87
C GLU A 15 -32.26 -19.69 47.91
N GLN A 16 -31.66 -19.38 49.06
CA GLN A 16 -30.79 -18.21 49.20
C GLN A 16 -29.58 -18.31 48.27
N LYS A 17 -28.90 -19.45 48.24
CA LYS A 17 -27.78 -19.71 47.32
C LYS A 17 -28.19 -19.52 45.85
N ARG A 18 -29.39 -19.98 45.46
CA ARG A 18 -29.92 -19.75 44.11
C ARG A 18 -30.12 -18.26 43.82
N ARG A 19 -30.70 -17.51 44.77
CA ARG A 19 -30.93 -16.06 44.63
C ARG A 19 -29.63 -15.28 44.52
N ASP A 20 -28.63 -15.64 45.32
CA ASP A 20 -27.31 -14.99 45.29
C ASP A 20 -26.60 -15.24 43.97
N ALA A 21 -26.69 -16.45 43.41
CA ALA A 21 -26.16 -16.76 42.07
C ALA A 21 -26.85 -15.93 40.98
N ILE A 22 -28.18 -15.80 41.02
CA ILE A 22 -28.94 -14.95 40.08
C ILE A 22 -28.53 -13.49 40.22
N LYS A 23 -28.40 -12.98 41.45
CA LYS A 23 -27.97 -11.60 41.71
C LYS A 23 -26.59 -11.34 41.12
N LYS A 24 -25.63 -12.24 41.34
CA LYS A 24 -24.30 -12.17 40.73
C LYS A 24 -24.36 -12.14 39.20
N GLY A 25 -25.27 -12.92 38.59
CA GLY A 25 -25.50 -12.87 37.15
C GLY A 25 -25.99 -11.51 36.65
N TYR A 26 -26.87 -10.84 37.39
CA TYR A 26 -27.30 -9.48 37.08
C TYR A 26 -26.16 -8.46 37.20
N ASP A 27 -25.35 -8.57 38.26
CA ASP A 27 -24.21 -7.68 38.47
C ASP A 27 -23.21 -7.82 37.29
N SER A 28 -22.90 -9.05 36.85
CA SER A 28 -22.06 -9.28 35.67
C SER A 28 -22.66 -8.78 34.36
N LEU A 29 -23.99 -8.89 34.17
CA LEU A 29 -24.64 -8.31 32.99
C LEU A 29 -24.53 -6.79 32.95
N GLN A 30 -24.64 -6.12 34.11
CA GLN A 30 -24.48 -4.68 34.19
C GLN A 30 -23.04 -4.24 33.85
N GLU A 31 -22.05 -5.03 34.24
CA GLU A 31 -20.64 -4.80 33.89
C GLU A 31 -20.34 -5.05 32.40
N LEU A 32 -20.96 -6.05 31.77
CA LEU A 32 -20.65 -6.40 30.37
C LEU A 32 -21.41 -5.56 29.35
N VAL A 33 -22.57 -5.01 29.72
CA VAL A 33 -23.45 -4.28 28.80
C VAL A 33 -23.19 -2.77 28.94
N PRO A 34 -22.58 -2.09 27.94
CA PRO A 34 -22.17 -0.69 28.07
C PRO A 34 -23.32 0.27 28.38
N THR A 35 -24.53 -0.04 27.91
CA THR A 35 -25.73 0.78 28.12
C THR A 35 -26.35 0.59 29.52
N CYS A 36 -25.87 -0.38 30.30
CA CYS A 36 -26.19 -0.56 31.71
C CYS A 36 -25.21 0.21 32.63
N GLN A 37 -23.97 0.43 32.20
CA GLN A 37 -22.96 1.20 32.96
C GLN A 37 -23.20 2.71 32.94
N GLN A 38 -23.80 3.24 31.87
CA GLN A 38 -23.96 4.70 31.67
C GLN A 38 -24.90 5.39 32.69
N THR A 39 -25.66 4.65 33.49
CA THR A 39 -26.62 5.22 34.47
C THR A 39 -26.02 5.56 35.84
N ASP A 40 -24.75 5.25 36.06
CA ASP A 40 -24.07 5.42 37.36
C ASP A 40 -23.88 6.89 37.80
N ALA A 41 -24.21 7.88 36.95
CA ALA A 41 -24.19 9.30 37.31
C ALA A 41 -25.38 9.76 38.17
N SER A 42 -26.46 8.96 38.26
CA SER A 42 -27.72 9.37 38.91
C SER A 42 -28.05 8.64 40.21
N GLY A 43 -27.24 7.64 40.60
CA GLY A 43 -27.48 6.81 41.78
C GLY A 43 -28.72 5.89 41.70
N TYR A 44 -29.46 5.90 40.58
CA TYR A 44 -30.65 5.08 40.40
C TYR A 44 -30.30 3.69 39.87
N LYS A 45 -30.59 2.65 40.67
CA LYS A 45 -30.34 1.25 40.28
C LYS A 45 -31.29 0.83 39.15
N LEU A 46 -30.73 0.33 38.05
CA LEU A 46 -31.52 -0.20 36.93
C LEU A 46 -32.46 -1.32 37.38
N SER A 47 -33.66 -1.34 36.81
CA SER A 47 -34.60 -2.44 37.05
C SER A 47 -34.08 -3.74 36.41
N LYS A 48 -34.41 -4.90 37.02
CA LYS A 48 -34.05 -6.22 36.46
C LYS A 48 -34.55 -6.40 35.03
N ALA A 49 -35.76 -5.93 34.73
CA ALA A 49 -36.32 -5.99 33.38
C ALA A 49 -35.50 -5.13 32.39
N SER A 50 -35.08 -3.94 32.81
CA SER A 50 -34.24 -3.05 31.99
C SER A 50 -32.86 -3.65 31.70
N VAL A 51 -32.23 -4.29 32.68
CA VAL A 51 -30.94 -4.98 32.47
C VAL A 51 -31.09 -6.09 31.44
N LEU A 52 -32.12 -6.93 31.56
CA LEU A 52 -32.36 -8.01 30.62
C LEU A 52 -32.62 -7.49 29.20
N GLN A 53 -33.47 -6.45 29.06
CA GLN A 53 -33.77 -5.89 27.74
C GLN A 53 -32.52 -5.30 27.08
N LYS A 54 -31.76 -4.46 27.80
CA LYS A 54 -30.51 -3.89 27.31
C LYS A 54 -29.49 -4.97 26.94
N SER A 55 -29.46 -6.09 27.67
CA SER A 55 -28.60 -7.23 27.35
C SER A 55 -29.02 -7.91 26.04
N ILE A 56 -30.32 -8.10 25.81
CA ILE A 56 -30.85 -8.65 24.55
C ILE A 56 -30.47 -7.75 23.38
N ASP A 57 -30.70 -6.44 23.51
CA ASP A 57 -30.38 -5.47 22.47
C ASP A 57 -28.88 -5.48 22.16
N TYR A 58 -28.03 -5.58 23.19
CA TYR A 58 -26.58 -5.64 23.03
C TYR A 58 -26.11 -6.94 22.36
N ILE A 59 -26.71 -8.09 22.67
CA ILE A 59 -26.45 -9.34 21.96
C ILE A 59 -26.81 -9.19 20.47
N GLY A 60 -27.97 -8.60 20.17
CA GLY A 60 -28.38 -8.31 18.79
C GLY A 60 -27.36 -7.43 18.05
N TYR A 61 -26.91 -6.37 18.69
CA TYR A 61 -25.85 -5.49 18.19
C TYR A 61 -24.54 -6.25 17.92
N LEU A 62 -24.09 -7.08 18.86
CA LEU A 62 -22.87 -7.89 18.71
C LEU A 62 -22.97 -8.89 17.55
N LEU A 63 -24.14 -9.54 17.38
CA LEU A 63 -24.37 -10.46 16.26
C LEU A 63 -24.33 -9.73 14.91
N GLN A 64 -24.94 -8.55 14.82
CA GLN A 64 -24.89 -7.74 13.60
C GLN A 64 -23.45 -7.29 13.29
N ASN A 65 -22.72 -6.81 14.30
CA ASN A 65 -21.32 -6.42 14.14
C ASN A 65 -20.44 -7.58 13.71
N LYS A 66 -20.61 -8.76 14.33
CA LYS A 66 -19.89 -9.97 13.95
C LYS A 66 -20.13 -10.30 12.47
N LYS A 67 -21.39 -10.29 12.03
CA LYS A 67 -21.74 -10.55 10.62
C LYS A 67 -21.06 -9.54 9.68
N LYS A 68 -21.10 -8.24 10.02
CA LYS A 68 -20.45 -7.19 9.21
C LYS A 68 -18.94 -7.42 9.09
N LEU A 69 -18.27 -7.75 10.20
CA LEU A 69 -16.83 -8.02 10.20
C LEU A 69 -16.48 -9.30 9.42
N GLU A 70 -17.33 -10.33 9.46
CA GLU A 70 -17.16 -11.54 8.66
C GLU A 70 -17.29 -11.26 7.15
N GLU A 71 -18.25 -10.43 6.75
CA GLU A 71 -18.43 -9.99 5.36
C GLU A 71 -17.23 -9.16 4.86
N GLU A 72 -16.77 -8.21 5.67
CA GLU A 72 -15.60 -7.38 5.36
C GLU A 72 -14.33 -8.23 5.22
N ARG A 73 -14.11 -9.16 6.15
CA ARG A 73 -12.99 -10.12 6.07
C ARG A 73 -13.07 -10.94 4.78
N ALA A 74 -14.25 -11.46 4.42
CA ALA A 74 -14.42 -12.23 3.20
C ALA A 74 -14.14 -11.39 1.94
N SER A 75 -14.53 -10.11 1.94
CA SER A 75 -14.21 -9.17 0.87
C SER A 75 -12.70 -8.95 0.72
N LEU A 76 -12.02 -8.62 1.82
CA LEU A 76 -10.56 -8.42 1.83
C LEU A 76 -9.80 -9.67 1.39
N GLN A 77 -10.26 -10.86 1.76
CA GLN A 77 -9.67 -12.12 1.29
C GLN A 77 -9.78 -12.30 -0.23
N LYS A 78 -10.90 -11.89 -0.84
CA LYS A 78 -11.07 -11.92 -2.30
C LYS A 78 -10.13 -10.92 -2.99
N GLU A 79 -9.98 -9.72 -2.42
CA GLU A 79 -9.07 -8.70 -2.95
C GLU A 79 -7.61 -9.17 -2.91
N VAL A 80 -7.17 -9.72 -1.77
CA VAL A 80 -5.83 -10.30 -1.64
C VAL A 80 -5.61 -11.42 -2.66
N MET A 81 -6.61 -12.27 -2.89
CA MET A 81 -6.52 -13.33 -3.90
C MET A 81 -6.38 -12.75 -5.31
N ALA A 82 -7.18 -11.74 -5.66
CA ALA A 82 -7.10 -11.07 -6.95
C ALA A 82 -5.72 -10.42 -7.17
N LEU A 83 -5.20 -9.71 -6.17
CA LEU A 83 -3.86 -9.11 -6.22
C LEU A 83 -2.76 -10.16 -6.41
N ARG A 84 -2.85 -11.30 -5.71
CA ARG A 84 -1.90 -12.42 -5.89
C ARG A 84 -1.97 -13.00 -7.30
N ILE A 85 -3.16 -13.11 -7.88
CA ILE A 85 -3.32 -13.56 -9.27
C ILE A 85 -2.66 -12.56 -10.21
N ILE A 86 -2.89 -11.26 -10.03
CA ILE A 86 -2.29 -10.20 -10.84
C ILE A 86 -0.76 -10.24 -10.72
N GLN A 87 -0.22 -10.30 -9.51
CA GLN A 87 1.22 -10.44 -9.25
C GLN A 87 1.81 -11.64 -9.99
N LYS A 88 1.19 -12.81 -9.85
CA LYS A 88 1.65 -14.04 -10.51
C LYS A 88 1.62 -13.91 -12.04
N ASN A 89 0.62 -13.22 -12.60
CA ASN A 89 0.59 -12.95 -14.04
C ASN A 89 1.76 -12.05 -14.48
N TYR A 90 2.08 -11.01 -13.73
CA TYR A 90 3.25 -10.17 -14.02
C TYR A 90 4.58 -10.93 -13.90
N GLU A 91 4.75 -11.73 -12.85
CA GLU A 91 5.93 -12.59 -12.67
C GLU A 91 6.08 -13.56 -13.85
N ASN A 92 4.98 -14.19 -14.29
CA ASN A 92 4.99 -15.05 -15.46
C ASN A 92 5.36 -14.28 -16.73
N MET A 93 4.79 -13.08 -16.97
CA MET A 93 5.14 -12.27 -18.14
C MET A 93 6.62 -11.86 -18.14
N LEU A 94 7.16 -11.48 -16.98
CA LEU A 94 8.59 -11.17 -16.81
C LEU A 94 9.45 -12.40 -17.08
N GLN A 95 9.06 -13.57 -16.59
CA GLN A 95 9.79 -14.82 -16.86
C GLN A 95 9.73 -15.19 -18.34
N HIS A 96 8.58 -15.08 -19.01
CA HIS A 96 8.45 -15.33 -20.45
C HIS A 96 9.27 -14.32 -21.27
N GLN A 97 9.37 -13.07 -20.83
CA GLN A 97 10.26 -12.07 -21.41
C GLN A 97 11.73 -12.47 -21.25
N GLN A 98 12.13 -13.01 -20.11
CA GLN A 98 13.50 -13.49 -19.88
C GLN A 98 13.83 -14.79 -20.63
N THR A 99 12.86 -15.70 -20.79
CA THR A 99 13.07 -17.00 -21.44
C THR A 99 12.88 -16.99 -22.95
N SER A 100 12.42 -15.87 -23.54
CA SER A 100 12.41 -15.71 -25.00
C SER A 100 13.85 -15.53 -25.51
N PRO A 101 14.44 -16.52 -26.19
CA PRO A 101 15.79 -16.40 -26.73
C PRO A 101 15.69 -15.47 -27.96
N GLY A 102 15.93 -14.18 -27.75
CA GLY A 102 16.01 -13.21 -28.84
C GLY A 102 15.54 -11.77 -28.59
N ARG A 103 15.08 -11.38 -27.39
CA ARG A 103 14.58 -10.00 -27.20
C ARG A 103 14.98 -9.21 -25.95
N THR A 104 15.70 -9.77 -24.96
CA THR A 104 15.81 -9.07 -23.64
C THR A 104 17.19 -8.51 -23.28
N GLU A 105 18.27 -8.80 -24.00
CA GLU A 105 19.61 -8.26 -23.64
C GLU A 105 20.46 -7.71 -24.80
N ALA A 106 19.89 -7.58 -26.00
CA ALA A 106 20.48 -6.66 -26.96
C ALA A 106 19.73 -5.35 -26.83
N ARG A 107 20.32 -4.34 -26.18
CA ARG A 107 20.39 -3.06 -26.89
C ARG A 107 21.38 -2.01 -26.44
N LEU A 108 21.74 -1.82 -25.18
CA LEU A 108 22.72 -0.78 -24.83
C LEU A 108 23.42 -1.15 -23.52
N SER A 109 24.77 -1.06 -23.47
CA SER A 109 25.53 -1.16 -22.21
C SER A 109 25.02 -0.10 -21.22
N ASP A 110 25.16 -0.35 -19.92
CA ASP A 110 24.87 0.66 -18.89
C ASP A 110 25.70 1.93 -19.11
N ASP A 111 26.90 1.84 -19.69
CA ASP A 111 27.70 2.98 -20.13
C ASP A 111 26.95 3.84 -21.16
N ILE A 112 26.29 3.20 -22.13
CA ILE A 112 25.57 3.90 -23.19
C ILE A 112 24.29 4.52 -22.64
N LYS A 113 23.62 3.85 -21.70
CA LYS A 113 22.47 4.43 -20.98
C LYS A 113 22.90 5.66 -20.18
N PHE A 114 24.04 5.58 -19.50
CA PHE A 114 24.60 6.70 -18.74
C PHE A 114 24.97 7.87 -19.66
N GLN A 115 25.59 7.60 -20.81
CA GLN A 115 25.94 8.64 -21.78
C GLN A 115 24.71 9.32 -22.38
N VAL A 116 23.65 8.57 -22.67
CA VAL A 116 22.37 9.13 -23.13
C VAL A 116 21.75 10.01 -22.04
N PHE A 117 21.73 9.55 -20.79
CA PHE A 117 21.21 10.35 -19.67
C PHE A 117 22.02 11.63 -19.46
N LYS A 118 23.35 11.53 -19.44
CA LYS A 118 24.26 12.67 -19.32
C LYS A 118 24.01 13.69 -20.43
N ALA A 119 23.88 13.24 -21.68
CA ALA A 119 23.61 14.12 -22.80
C ALA A 119 22.30 14.90 -22.69
N ILE A 120 21.22 14.26 -22.22
CA ILE A 120 19.95 14.94 -21.93
C ILE A 120 20.15 15.99 -20.85
N MET A 121 20.81 15.64 -19.76
CA MET A 121 21.05 16.54 -18.62
C MET A 121 21.91 17.74 -19.01
N ASP A 122 22.99 17.52 -19.77
CA ASP A 122 23.89 18.58 -20.24
C ASP A 122 23.15 19.58 -21.14
N GLU A 123 22.30 19.10 -22.05
CA GLU A 123 21.51 19.95 -22.95
C GLU A 123 20.44 20.76 -22.22
N MET A 124 19.76 20.14 -21.25
CA MET A 124 18.83 20.85 -20.37
C MET A 124 19.55 21.89 -19.51
N PHE A 125 20.74 21.57 -18.99
CA PHE A 125 21.49 22.47 -18.12
C PHE A 125 21.97 23.73 -18.86
N LEU A 126 22.46 23.58 -20.10
CA LEU A 126 22.92 24.72 -20.91
C LEU A 126 21.82 25.77 -21.16
N THR A 127 20.59 25.32 -21.40
CA THR A 127 19.46 26.23 -21.62
C THR A 127 18.89 26.77 -20.30
N PHE A 128 19.00 26.00 -19.22
CA PHE A 128 18.61 26.44 -17.88
C PHE A 128 19.53 27.55 -17.34
N GLU A 129 20.83 27.49 -17.61
CA GLU A 129 21.81 28.50 -17.16
C GLU A 129 21.54 29.91 -17.73
N GLN A 130 20.79 29.99 -18.83
CA GLN A 130 20.41 31.25 -19.47
C GLN A 130 19.21 31.94 -18.80
N LEU A 131 18.58 31.29 -17.82
CA LEU A 131 17.43 31.86 -17.11
C LEU A 131 17.86 32.97 -16.14
N PRO A 132 17.13 34.10 -16.09
CA PRO A 132 17.40 35.15 -15.12
C PRO A 132 17.14 34.64 -13.69
N MET A 133 18.15 34.81 -12.84
CA MET A 133 18.16 34.33 -11.44
C MET A 133 18.25 35.48 -10.43
N ASN A 134 17.95 36.71 -10.85
CA ASN A 134 18.19 37.90 -10.03
C ASN A 134 17.21 38.00 -8.85
N ASP A 135 15.97 37.54 -9.04
CA ASP A 135 14.99 37.40 -7.97
C ASP A 135 14.00 36.24 -8.22
N PHE A 136 13.17 35.93 -7.23
CA PHE A 136 12.21 34.83 -7.30
C PHE A 136 11.09 35.06 -8.33
N ALA A 137 10.72 36.32 -8.59
CA ALA A 137 9.67 36.67 -9.56
C ALA A 137 10.16 36.48 -11.00
N GLU A 138 11.39 36.89 -11.32
CA GLU A 138 12.03 36.66 -12.61
C GLU A 138 12.24 35.16 -12.88
N LEU A 139 12.72 34.41 -11.88
CA LEU A 139 12.89 32.97 -11.99
C LEU A 139 11.56 32.26 -12.27
N THR A 140 10.52 32.56 -11.47
CA THR A 140 9.22 31.91 -11.63
C THR A 140 8.54 32.27 -12.95
N SER A 141 8.77 33.49 -13.46
CA SER A 141 8.30 33.92 -14.77
C SER A 141 9.06 33.27 -15.94
N GLY A 142 10.35 32.93 -15.75
CA GLY A 142 11.19 32.35 -16.80
C GLY A 142 11.17 30.81 -16.87
N VAL A 143 11.02 30.13 -15.72
CA VAL A 143 11.14 28.66 -15.64
C VAL A 143 9.98 27.92 -16.31
N ILE A 144 8.76 28.46 -16.25
CA ILE A 144 7.57 27.82 -16.85
C ILE A 144 7.67 27.85 -18.39
N PRO A 145 7.91 29.00 -19.05
CA PRO A 145 8.16 29.03 -20.49
C PRO A 145 9.33 28.15 -20.92
N TRP A 146 10.43 28.14 -20.16
CA TRP A 146 11.57 27.29 -20.46
C TRP A 146 11.23 25.79 -20.43
N LEU A 147 10.46 25.34 -19.43
CA LEU A 147 10.02 23.95 -19.33
C LEU A 147 9.12 23.57 -20.50
N GLU A 148 8.21 24.46 -20.89
CA GLU A 148 7.34 24.25 -22.05
C GLU A 148 8.10 24.28 -23.38
N GLU A 149 9.20 25.00 -23.48
CA GLU A 149 9.98 25.12 -24.71
C GLU A 149 11.03 24.01 -24.85
N HIS A 150 11.69 23.59 -23.76
CA HIS A 150 12.87 22.72 -23.81
C HIS A 150 12.66 21.32 -23.23
N CYS A 151 11.64 21.10 -22.39
CA CYS A 151 11.43 19.81 -21.70
C CYS A 151 10.32 18.94 -22.31
N LYS A 152 9.87 19.24 -23.54
CA LYS A 152 8.80 18.45 -24.17
C LYS A 152 9.28 17.03 -24.52
N PRO A 153 8.43 15.99 -24.38
CA PRO A 153 8.83 14.60 -24.61
C PRO A 153 9.43 14.30 -25.99
N HIS A 154 9.04 15.04 -27.03
CA HIS A 154 9.60 14.84 -28.37
C HIS A 154 11.02 15.40 -28.50
N LEU A 155 11.31 16.57 -27.91
CA LEU A 155 12.64 17.15 -27.92
C LEU A 155 13.64 16.24 -27.20
N LEU A 156 13.27 15.70 -26.04
CA LEU A 156 14.10 14.74 -25.31
C LEU A 156 14.35 13.47 -26.13
N ARG A 157 13.36 13.00 -26.91
CA ARG A 157 13.54 11.87 -27.83
C ARG A 157 14.51 12.21 -28.96
N ASP A 158 14.48 13.42 -29.47
CA ASP A 158 15.40 13.86 -30.53
C ASP A 158 16.84 13.90 -30.01
N VAL A 159 17.07 14.36 -28.78
CA VAL A 159 18.39 14.29 -28.10
C VAL A 159 18.87 12.85 -27.99
N VAL A 160 18.01 11.95 -27.51
CA VAL A 160 18.31 10.51 -27.39
C VAL A 160 18.69 9.93 -28.75
N ASN A 161 17.88 10.18 -29.78
CA ASN A 161 18.11 9.65 -31.12
C ASN A 161 19.43 10.16 -31.69
N ARG A 162 19.72 11.46 -31.58
CA ARG A 162 20.98 12.07 -32.02
C ARG A 162 22.18 11.43 -31.33
N MET A 163 22.10 11.19 -30.03
CA MET A 163 23.19 10.56 -29.26
C MET A 163 23.38 9.09 -29.64
N LEU A 164 22.30 8.35 -29.82
CA LEU A 164 22.37 6.95 -30.28
C LEU A 164 22.94 6.87 -31.70
N THR A 165 22.58 7.80 -32.60
CA THR A 165 23.18 7.91 -33.94
C THR A 165 24.67 8.20 -33.83
N ASN A 166 25.10 9.19 -33.04
CA ASN A 166 26.51 9.54 -32.86
C ASN A 166 27.33 8.35 -32.34
N ILE A 167 26.81 7.65 -31.33
CA ILE A 167 27.45 6.46 -30.76
C ILE A 167 27.56 5.35 -31.83
N THR A 168 26.49 5.12 -32.60
CA THR A 168 26.50 4.12 -33.68
C THR A 168 27.51 4.48 -34.78
N THR A 169 27.62 5.77 -35.13
CA THR A 169 28.60 6.27 -36.10
C THR A 169 30.03 6.13 -35.57
N ASN A 170 30.27 6.44 -34.29
CA ASN A 170 31.58 6.30 -33.66
C ASN A 170 32.07 4.85 -33.64
N TYR A 171 31.19 3.91 -33.28
CA TYR A 171 31.48 2.47 -33.38
C TYR A 171 31.76 2.01 -34.82
N ALA A 172 31.10 2.61 -35.83
CA ALA A 172 31.35 2.29 -37.24
C ALA A 172 32.71 2.82 -37.73
N THR A 173 33.15 3.98 -37.25
CA THR A 173 34.48 4.55 -37.56
C THR A 173 35.63 3.82 -36.86
N GLU A 174 35.47 3.37 -35.62
CA GLU A 174 36.47 2.56 -34.91
C GLU A 174 36.72 1.23 -35.65
N CYS A 175 35.67 0.54 -36.07
CA CYS A 175 35.79 -0.66 -36.91
C CYS A 175 36.47 -0.39 -38.27
N ALA A 176 36.31 0.80 -38.86
CA ALA A 176 36.96 1.14 -40.13
C ALA A 176 38.46 1.44 -39.96
N GLN A 177 38.87 2.01 -38.82
CA GLN A 177 40.28 2.30 -38.53
C GLN A 177 41.08 1.03 -38.24
N ASP A 178 40.51 0.04 -37.56
CA ASP A 178 41.15 -1.26 -37.32
C ASP A 178 41.41 -2.04 -38.61
N VAL A 179 40.55 -1.90 -39.63
CA VAL A 179 40.73 -2.54 -40.95
C VAL A 179 41.84 -1.86 -41.76
N VAL A 180 42.04 -0.54 -41.60
CA VAL A 180 43.12 0.20 -42.27
C VAL A 180 44.47 -0.07 -41.59
N ALA A 181 44.51 -0.08 -40.26
CA ALA A 181 45.73 -0.40 -39.50
C ALA A 181 46.23 -1.84 -39.76
N ASN A 182 45.32 -2.80 -39.94
CA ASN A 182 45.69 -4.18 -40.32
C ASN A 182 46.12 -4.33 -41.79
N ARG A 183 45.73 -3.41 -42.68
CA ARG A 183 46.19 -3.39 -44.07
C ARG A 183 47.61 -2.85 -44.19
N ASP A 184 47.94 -1.81 -43.44
CA ASP A 184 49.27 -1.20 -43.47
C ASP A 184 50.34 -2.10 -42.81
N MET A 185 49.97 -2.94 -41.84
CA MET A 185 50.90 -3.90 -41.22
C MET A 185 51.19 -5.15 -42.10
N ASN A 186 50.34 -5.45 -43.09
CA ASN A 186 50.51 -6.56 -44.04
C ASN A 186 51.12 -6.12 -45.38
N SER A 187 51.51 -4.85 -45.52
CA SER A 187 52.10 -4.28 -46.73
C SER A 187 53.61 -3.96 -46.62
N ILE A 188 54.30 -4.51 -45.62
CA ILE A 188 55.77 -4.48 -45.48
C ILE A 188 56.32 -5.89 -45.71
#